data_AF-A0A9W7FJM2-F1
#
_entry.id   AF-A0A9W7FJM2-F1
#
_cell.length_a   1.000
_cell.length_b   1.000
_cell.length_c   1.000
_cell.angle_alpha   90.00
_cell.angle_beta   90.00
_cell.angle_gamma   90.00
#
_symmetry.space_group_name_H-M   'P 1'
#
loop_
_entity.id
_entity.type
_entity.pdbx_description
1 polymer ?
#
loop_
_entity_poly.entity_id
_entity_poly.type
_entity_poly.pdbx_seq_one_letter_code
_entity_poly.pdbx_strand_id
1 'polypeptide(L)'
;MWSALLESSSKIEQIGDELPDNFGGKQDSDEEGQQLADFVKERKKAMEVNEVKEATVAVAVDVAVGAEDEGGEKRGKKRLSKRERKDEKRKNKKKKIEVAAEEVVEEVVDEEVSEEGSSDKKKKKKKKQKKDKKEENEAKEKEVELEPAAPSLTPSFPYPVDSSDHCETPQIAYEHIKPLLDHLSSKSSTSLKIYDPYFCSGSVKTSLSSIGYPHCHNVKEDCYSVWSCSAAPESDVIITNPPYSDDHVEKLFTWLTSSVNKDKVWMCLLPQFFHKHEYYKRLTSSIHPFYIVPKKRYIYLPPSGFREKKKSDTHKKSSPFVSMWYVWGGRWNEELRNVEIGEEVERAWSKSGLRDLRRKGKGKGKGK
;
A
#
# COMPACT_ATOMS: atom_id res chain seq x y z
N MET A 1 11.14 20.74 -1.71
CA MET A 1 10.08 20.79 -2.75
C MET A 1 9.65 22.24 -3.03
N TRP A 2 9.33 23.04 -2.01
CA TRP A 2 8.99 24.48 -2.17
C TRP A 2 10.13 25.36 -2.72
N SER A 3 11.39 25.13 -2.33
CA SER A 3 12.54 25.89 -2.87
C SER A 3 12.76 25.68 -4.38
N ALA A 4 12.46 24.49 -4.90
CA ALA A 4 12.59 24.18 -6.33
C ALA A 4 11.50 24.85 -7.19
N LEU A 5 10.34 25.15 -6.60
CA LEU A 5 9.23 25.85 -7.25
C LEU A 5 9.50 27.37 -7.33
N LEU A 6 10.11 27.94 -6.28
CA LEU A 6 10.59 29.34 -6.27
C LEU A 6 11.75 29.56 -7.26
N GLU A 7 12.70 28.62 -7.36
CA GLU A 7 13.76 28.67 -8.37
C GLU A 7 13.26 28.53 -9.82
N SER A 8 12.18 27.78 -10.04
CA SER A 8 11.57 27.64 -11.37
C SER A 8 10.80 28.90 -11.78
N SER A 9 10.18 29.61 -10.83
CA SER A 9 9.47 30.86 -11.11
C SER A 9 10.42 32.01 -11.43
N SER A 10 11.62 32.05 -10.82
CA SER A 10 12.64 33.06 -11.12
C SER A 10 13.31 32.87 -12.49
N LYS A 11 13.31 31.64 -13.04
CA LYS A 11 13.82 31.36 -14.39
C LYS A 11 12.86 31.77 -15.51
N ILE A 12 11.56 31.87 -15.23
CA ILE A 12 10.56 32.29 -16.21
C ILE A 12 10.63 33.81 -16.46
N GLU A 13 11.02 34.61 -15.47
CA GLU A 13 11.22 36.06 -15.64
C GLU A 13 12.51 36.41 -16.43
N GLN A 14 13.48 35.49 -16.56
CA GLN A 14 14.73 35.74 -17.28
C GLN A 14 14.69 35.41 -18.79
N ILE A 15 13.60 34.84 -19.30
CA ILE A 15 13.49 34.44 -20.73
C ILE A 15 12.81 35.54 -21.59
N GLY A 16 12.39 36.66 -20.99
CA GLY A 16 11.67 37.73 -21.66
C GLY A 16 12.50 38.70 -22.52
N ASP A 17 13.83 38.67 -22.45
CA ASP A 17 14.68 39.74 -23.00
C ASP A 17 15.51 39.38 -24.26
N GLU A 18 15.36 38.18 -24.84
CA GLU A 18 16.10 37.80 -26.06
C GLU A 18 15.20 37.15 -27.11
N LEU A 19 14.42 37.95 -27.84
CA LEU A 19 13.83 37.53 -29.12
C LEU A 19 14.02 38.62 -30.20
N PRO A 20 14.40 38.23 -31.43
CA PRO A 20 14.67 39.17 -32.52
C PRO A 20 13.39 39.78 -33.10
N ASP A 21 13.40 41.10 -33.28
CA ASP A 21 12.41 41.91 -33.98
C ASP A 21 12.30 41.53 -35.46
N ASN A 22 11.50 40.51 -35.79
CA ASN A 22 10.97 40.37 -37.13
C ASN A 22 9.82 39.36 -37.18
N PHE A 23 8.58 39.84 -37.08
CA PHE A 23 7.46 39.32 -37.89
C PHE A 23 6.25 40.26 -37.71
N GLY A 24 5.90 40.97 -38.79
CA GLY A 24 4.70 41.78 -38.86
C GLY A 24 3.45 40.90 -38.98
N GLY A 25 2.68 40.83 -37.90
CA GLY A 25 1.34 40.25 -37.86
C GLY A 25 0.64 40.79 -36.63
N LYS A 26 0.00 41.96 -36.77
CA LYS A 26 -0.59 42.73 -35.67
C LYS A 26 -2.07 42.41 -35.56
N GLN A 27 -2.53 42.27 -34.31
CA GLN A 27 -3.91 42.08 -33.84
C GLN A 27 -4.37 40.62 -33.83
N ASP A 28 -4.17 39.95 -32.68
CA ASP A 28 -5.07 38.95 -32.05
C ASP A 28 -4.35 38.22 -30.88
N SER A 29 -3.02 38.37 -30.73
CA SER A 29 -2.23 37.73 -29.67
C SER A 29 -2.34 38.35 -28.27
N ASP A 30 -2.88 39.56 -28.16
CA ASP A 30 -2.85 40.32 -26.90
C ASP A 30 -3.97 39.89 -25.94
N GLU A 31 -5.09 39.35 -26.45
CA GLU A 31 -6.20 38.88 -25.61
C GLU A 31 -5.90 37.54 -24.94
N GLU A 32 -5.25 36.58 -25.63
CA GLU A 32 -4.89 35.29 -25.03
C GLU A 32 -3.82 35.44 -23.94
N GLY A 33 -2.84 36.32 -24.15
CA GLY A 33 -1.83 36.64 -23.13
C GLY A 33 -2.44 37.25 -21.87
N GLN A 34 -3.42 38.14 -22.04
CA GLN A 34 -4.13 38.77 -20.93
C GLN A 34 -4.99 37.76 -20.15
N GLN A 35 -5.70 36.86 -20.84
CA GLN A 35 -6.50 35.81 -20.19
C GLN A 35 -5.64 34.84 -19.37
N LEU A 36 -4.46 34.46 -19.88
CA LEU A 36 -3.54 33.58 -19.15
C LEU A 36 -2.94 34.29 -17.92
N ALA A 37 -2.58 35.57 -18.06
CA ALA A 37 -2.06 36.37 -16.95
C ALA A 37 -3.10 36.54 -15.83
N ASP A 38 -4.35 36.80 -16.19
CA ASP A 38 -5.45 36.95 -15.22
C ASP A 38 -5.77 35.62 -14.52
N PHE A 39 -5.74 34.49 -15.24
CA PHE A 39 -5.90 33.15 -14.66
C PHE A 39 -4.79 32.81 -13.65
N VAL A 40 -3.53 33.10 -13.98
CA VAL A 40 -2.38 32.88 -13.07
C VAL A 40 -2.51 33.76 -11.81
N LYS A 41 -2.93 35.02 -11.99
CA LYS A 41 -3.13 35.96 -10.88
C LYS A 41 -4.25 35.52 -9.94
N GLU A 42 -5.36 35.03 -10.48
CA GLU A 42 -6.48 34.50 -9.69
C GLU A 42 -6.07 33.24 -8.92
N ARG A 43 -5.30 32.34 -9.54
CA ARG A 43 -4.78 31.15 -8.86
C ARG A 43 -3.79 31.47 -7.74
N LYS A 44 -2.90 32.45 -7.94
CA LYS A 44 -1.96 32.91 -6.90
C LYS A 44 -2.71 33.47 -5.69
N LYS A 45 -3.74 34.28 -5.93
CA LYS A 45 -4.63 34.82 -4.89
C LYS A 45 -5.38 33.71 -4.14
N ALA A 46 -5.84 32.67 -4.84
CA ALA A 46 -6.51 31.54 -4.21
C ALA A 46 -5.57 30.72 -3.31
N MET A 47 -4.30 30.55 -3.70
CA MET A 47 -3.29 29.88 -2.87
C MET A 47 -2.95 30.67 -1.60
N GLU A 48 -2.79 32.00 -1.70
CA GLU A 48 -2.48 32.87 -0.56
C GLU A 48 -3.62 32.89 0.47
N VAL A 49 -4.87 32.89 0.01
CA VAL A 49 -6.06 32.75 0.90
C VAL A 49 -6.08 31.39 1.60
N ASN A 50 -5.61 30.33 0.94
CA ASN A 50 -5.57 29.00 1.54
C ASN A 50 -4.45 28.88 2.59
N GLU A 51 -3.29 29.48 2.34
CA GLU A 51 -2.17 29.56 3.29
C GLU A 51 -2.57 30.32 4.56
N VAL A 52 -3.28 31.45 4.44
CA VAL A 52 -3.79 32.22 5.58
C VAL A 52 -4.84 31.41 6.37
N LYS A 53 -5.69 30.64 5.69
CA LYS A 53 -6.69 29.77 6.35
C LYS A 53 -6.03 28.64 7.13
N GLU A 54 -5.02 27.97 6.56
CA GLU A 54 -4.29 26.91 7.24
C GLU A 54 -3.50 27.45 8.44
N ALA A 55 -2.84 28.60 8.31
CA ALA A 55 -2.18 29.29 9.42
C ALA A 55 -3.16 29.68 10.53
N THR A 56 -4.35 30.17 10.18
CA THR A 56 -5.40 30.54 11.16
C THR A 56 -5.93 29.33 11.92
N VAL A 57 -6.11 28.19 11.24
CA VAL A 57 -6.54 26.94 11.88
C VAL A 57 -5.46 26.40 12.82
N ALA A 58 -4.18 26.49 12.44
CA ALA A 58 -3.07 26.09 13.31
C ALA A 58 -3.03 26.92 14.60
N VAL A 59 -3.20 28.24 14.52
CA VAL A 59 -3.25 29.12 15.68
C VAL A 59 -4.48 28.84 16.57
N ALA A 60 -5.64 28.56 15.97
CA ALA A 60 -6.85 28.24 16.73
C ALA A 60 -6.74 26.91 17.51
N VAL A 61 -6.01 25.93 16.98
CA VAL A 61 -5.75 24.66 17.67
C VAL A 61 -4.81 24.85 18.86
N ASP A 62 -3.79 25.69 18.74
CA ASP A 62 -2.87 25.98 19.85
C ASP A 62 -3.54 26.77 21.00
N VAL A 63 -4.48 27.67 20.68
CA VAL A 63 -5.26 28.40 21.70
C VAL A 63 -6.23 27.47 22.45
N ALA A 64 -6.79 26.45 21.79
CA ALA A 64 -7.69 25.49 22.42
C ALA A 64 -6.98 24.51 23.38
N VAL A 65 -5.66 24.32 23.24
CA VAL A 65 -4.87 23.43 24.13
C VAL A 65 -4.41 24.15 25.41
N GLY A 66 -4.50 25.48 25.46
CA GLY A 66 -4.07 26.29 26.62
C GLY A 66 -5.12 26.60 27.69
N ALA A 67 -6.39 26.17 27.53
CA ALA A 67 -7.50 26.68 28.35
C ALA A 67 -8.13 25.66 29.33
N GLU A 68 -7.49 24.53 29.63
CA GLU A 68 -7.96 23.57 30.64
C GLU A 68 -6.89 23.23 31.68
N ASP A 69 -6.54 24.16 32.58
CA ASP A 69 -5.90 23.79 33.84
C ASP A 69 -6.14 24.80 34.98
N GLU A 70 -7.40 24.98 35.41
CA GLU A 70 -7.69 25.40 36.79
C GLU A 70 -9.02 24.78 37.27
N GLY A 71 -8.94 23.64 37.95
CA GLY A 71 -10.06 23.12 38.72
C GLY A 71 -10.13 21.59 38.85
N GLY A 72 -9.36 20.98 39.76
CA GLY A 72 -9.43 19.53 39.92
C GLY A 72 -8.70 18.86 41.09
N GLU A 73 -8.47 19.53 42.22
CA GLU A 73 -7.63 19.03 43.32
C GLU A 73 -8.24 17.93 44.23
N LYS A 74 -9.10 17.02 43.73
CA LYS A 74 -9.65 15.92 44.57
C LYS A 74 -9.73 14.51 43.95
N ARG A 75 -9.10 14.25 42.78
CA ARG A 75 -9.14 12.90 42.14
C ARG A 75 -7.77 12.19 41.96
N GLY A 76 -6.69 12.70 42.57
CA GLY A 76 -5.33 12.16 42.40
C GLY A 76 -4.96 10.90 43.18
N LYS A 77 -5.61 10.59 44.31
CA LYS A 77 -5.11 9.55 45.24
C LYS A 77 -5.39 8.09 44.83
N LYS A 78 -6.21 7.83 43.81
CA LYS A 78 -6.56 6.44 43.39
C LYS A 78 -5.80 5.91 42.17
N ARG A 79 -5.03 6.75 41.45
CA ARG A 79 -4.29 6.35 40.24
C ARG A 79 -2.81 6.01 40.48
N LEU A 80 -2.20 6.47 41.58
CA LEU A 80 -0.80 6.13 41.91
C LEU A 80 -0.63 4.63 42.27
N SER A 81 -1.59 4.02 42.98
CA SER A 81 -1.46 2.62 43.42
C SER A 81 -1.48 1.58 42.30
N LYS A 82 -2.01 1.93 41.11
CA LYS A 82 -1.99 1.03 39.93
C LYS A 82 -0.63 1.03 39.21
N ARG A 83 0.13 2.13 39.29
CA ARG A 83 1.44 2.25 38.65
C ARG A 83 2.49 1.51 39.48
N GLU A 84 2.46 1.68 40.79
CA GLU A 84 3.33 0.96 41.74
C GLU A 84 3.14 -0.56 41.67
N ARG A 85 1.88 -1.05 41.63
CA ARG A 85 1.58 -2.49 41.46
C ARG A 85 2.06 -3.07 40.12
N LYS A 86 2.21 -2.25 39.08
CA LYS A 86 2.68 -2.69 37.76
C LYS A 86 4.20 -2.80 37.74
N ASP A 87 4.89 -1.90 38.43
CA ASP A 87 6.35 -1.92 38.52
C ASP A 87 6.84 -3.01 39.48
N GLU A 88 6.09 -3.32 40.54
CA GLU A 88 6.37 -4.45 41.43
C GLU A 88 6.18 -5.81 40.72
N LYS A 89 5.13 -5.95 39.90
CA LYS A 89 4.96 -7.14 39.04
C LYS A 89 6.08 -7.30 38.00
N ARG A 90 6.64 -6.19 37.50
CA ARG A 90 7.78 -6.22 36.56
C ARG A 90 9.07 -6.64 37.28
N LYS A 91 9.32 -6.14 38.49
CA LYS A 91 10.47 -6.54 39.32
C LYS A 91 10.41 -8.03 39.68
N ASN A 92 9.26 -8.55 40.12
CA ASN A 92 9.11 -9.99 40.42
C ASN A 92 9.24 -10.88 39.19
N LYS A 93 8.76 -10.44 38.01
CA LYS A 93 8.92 -11.21 36.77
C LYS A 93 10.38 -11.26 36.30
N LYS A 94 11.13 -10.16 36.45
CA LYS A 94 12.56 -10.13 36.11
C LYS A 94 13.36 -11.07 37.01
N LYS A 95 13.11 -11.03 38.33
CA LYS A 95 13.77 -11.91 39.32
C LYS A 95 13.50 -13.40 39.06
N LYS A 96 12.29 -13.75 38.60
CA LYS A 96 11.94 -15.14 38.25
C LYS A 96 12.65 -15.64 36.99
N ILE A 97 12.95 -14.75 36.04
CA ILE A 97 13.69 -15.13 34.81
C ILE A 97 15.18 -15.31 35.11
N GLU A 98 15.73 -14.51 36.02
CA GLU A 98 17.13 -14.60 36.44
C GLU A 98 17.43 -15.92 37.17
N VAL A 99 16.55 -16.33 38.09
CA VAL A 99 16.67 -17.62 38.80
C VAL A 99 16.55 -18.81 37.84
N ALA A 100 15.65 -18.74 36.86
CA ALA A 100 15.48 -19.78 35.86
C ALA A 100 16.64 -19.85 34.84
N ALA A 101 17.46 -18.80 34.73
CA ALA A 101 18.62 -18.78 33.87
C ALA A 101 19.85 -19.38 34.57
N GLU A 102 19.97 -19.24 35.90
CA GLU A 102 21.04 -19.89 36.68
C GLU A 102 20.83 -21.41 36.80
N GLU A 103 19.58 -21.88 36.87
CA GLU A 103 19.26 -23.32 36.99
C GLU A 103 19.54 -24.14 35.71
N VAL A 104 19.76 -23.48 34.56
CA VAL A 104 20.00 -24.16 33.26
C VAL A 104 21.50 -24.32 32.95
N VAL A 105 22.39 -23.75 33.76
CA VAL A 105 23.85 -23.79 33.51
C VAL A 105 24.54 -24.97 34.21
N GLU A 106 23.84 -25.73 35.05
CA GLU A 106 24.43 -26.85 35.82
C GLU A 106 24.22 -28.26 35.25
N GLU A 107 23.63 -28.41 34.05
CA GLU A 107 23.32 -29.75 33.51
C GLU A 107 23.82 -29.94 32.07
N VAL A 108 25.14 -29.86 31.84
CA VAL A 108 25.80 -30.44 30.64
C VAL A 108 27.21 -30.93 30.98
N VAL A 109 27.33 -32.16 31.50
CA VAL A 109 28.57 -32.94 31.44
C VAL A 109 28.21 -34.42 31.21
N ASP A 110 28.93 -35.02 30.25
CA ASP A 110 29.05 -36.46 29.91
C ASP A 110 27.83 -37.20 29.35
N GLU A 111 27.90 -37.69 28.10
CA GLU A 111 28.51 -39.01 27.82
C GLU A 111 28.38 -39.37 26.32
N GLU A 112 29.48 -39.87 25.75
CA GLU A 112 29.62 -40.35 24.38
C GLU A 112 29.45 -41.88 24.30
N VAL A 113 28.90 -42.31 23.15
CA VAL A 113 29.08 -43.60 22.46
C VAL A 113 28.63 -44.90 23.16
N SER A 114 27.60 -45.53 22.59
CA SER A 114 27.44 -46.99 22.61
C SER A 114 27.02 -47.52 21.23
N GLU A 115 27.72 -48.55 20.78
CA GLU A 115 27.32 -49.45 19.68
C GLU A 115 26.73 -50.76 20.25
N GLU A 116 25.95 -51.40 19.39
CA GLU A 116 25.46 -52.79 19.40
C GLU A 116 24.26 -53.18 20.28
N GLY A 117 23.26 -53.79 19.63
CA GLY A 117 22.50 -54.88 20.25
C GLY A 117 20.97 -54.89 20.08
N SER A 118 20.52 -55.51 18.97
CA SER A 118 19.39 -56.45 18.91
C SER A 118 17.91 -55.99 19.01
N SER A 119 17.18 -56.39 17.96
CA SER A 119 15.81 -56.94 17.94
C SER A 119 14.65 -56.15 18.58
N ASP A 120 13.70 -55.67 17.77
CA ASP A 120 12.46 -56.45 17.56
C ASP A 120 11.58 -55.94 16.40
N LYS A 121 10.85 -56.90 15.86
CA LYS A 121 9.95 -56.87 14.71
C LYS A 121 8.73 -55.97 14.95
N LYS A 122 8.29 -55.23 13.92
CA LYS A 122 7.04 -55.47 13.16
C LYS A 122 6.54 -54.20 12.45
N LYS A 123 6.06 -54.43 11.21
CA LYS A 123 5.10 -53.61 10.45
C LYS A 123 5.62 -52.30 9.84
N LYS A 124 6.14 -52.38 8.61
CA LYS A 124 5.56 -51.69 7.44
C LYS A 124 6.26 -52.10 6.14
N LYS A 125 5.89 -53.29 5.66
CA LYS A 125 6.21 -53.81 4.31
C LYS A 125 5.04 -53.42 3.39
N LYS A 126 5.06 -52.23 2.79
CA LYS A 126 4.26 -51.83 1.60
C LYS A 126 4.58 -50.39 1.17
N LYS A 127 5.58 -50.24 0.28
CA LYS A 127 5.89 -49.13 -0.66
C LYS A 127 7.41 -48.90 -0.77
N LYS A 128 8.15 -49.92 -1.19
CA LYS A 128 9.52 -49.80 -1.72
C LYS A 128 9.62 -50.67 -2.97
N GLN A 129 8.93 -50.23 -4.02
CA GLN A 129 9.04 -50.71 -5.40
C GLN A 129 8.55 -49.58 -6.32
N LYS A 130 9.34 -48.49 -6.40
CA LYS A 130 9.33 -47.51 -7.51
C LYS A 130 10.46 -46.47 -7.35
N LYS A 131 11.66 -46.90 -6.94
CA LYS A 131 12.81 -46.01 -6.74
C LYS A 131 14.11 -46.69 -7.19
N ASP A 132 14.10 -47.28 -8.39
CA ASP A 132 15.29 -47.81 -9.09
C ASP A 132 14.99 -47.84 -10.59
N LYS A 133 14.69 -46.67 -11.20
CA LYS A 133 14.61 -46.50 -12.66
C LYS A 133 14.63 -45.04 -13.10
N LYS A 134 15.51 -44.22 -12.51
CA LYS A 134 15.73 -42.83 -12.95
C LYS A 134 17.12 -42.32 -12.53
N GLU A 135 18.15 -43.10 -12.79
CA GLU A 135 19.57 -42.73 -12.68
C GLU A 135 20.28 -43.30 -13.91
N GLU A 136 19.91 -42.81 -15.10
CA GLU A 136 20.65 -43.07 -16.35
C GLU A 136 20.25 -42.09 -17.47
N ASN A 137 20.10 -40.81 -17.13
CA ASN A 137 19.89 -39.75 -18.13
C ASN A 137 20.54 -38.42 -17.70
N GLU A 138 21.65 -38.51 -16.99
CA GLU A 138 22.47 -37.38 -16.51
C GLU A 138 23.88 -37.50 -17.11
N ALA A 139 23.96 -37.47 -18.44
CA ALA A 139 25.24 -37.33 -19.16
C ALA A 139 24.97 -36.94 -20.62
N LYS A 140 24.40 -35.75 -20.83
CA LYS A 140 24.48 -35.04 -22.12
C LYS A 140 24.22 -33.55 -21.90
N GLU A 141 25.07 -32.94 -21.10
CA GLU A 141 25.35 -31.50 -21.21
C GLU A 141 26.01 -31.28 -22.57
N LYS A 142 25.18 -30.97 -23.56
CA LYS A 142 25.64 -30.24 -24.74
C LYS A 142 25.87 -28.80 -24.28
N GLU A 143 27.13 -28.41 -24.31
CA GLU A 143 27.59 -27.04 -24.37
C GLU A 143 26.93 -26.39 -25.61
N VAL A 144 25.79 -25.74 -25.38
CA VAL A 144 25.12 -24.92 -26.39
C VAL A 144 25.78 -23.55 -26.30
N GLU A 145 26.61 -23.28 -27.30
CA GLU A 145 27.17 -21.97 -27.62
C GLU A 145 26.00 -20.96 -27.63
N LEU A 146 25.96 -20.11 -26.60
CA LEU A 146 24.94 -19.09 -26.41
C LEU A 146 25.12 -18.02 -27.49
N GLU A 147 24.36 -18.14 -28.57
CA GLU A 147 24.04 -17.04 -29.48
C GLU A 147 23.77 -15.77 -28.64
N PRO A 148 24.42 -14.62 -28.93
CA PRO A 148 24.26 -13.41 -28.15
C PRO A 148 22.79 -12.99 -28.18
N ALA A 149 22.12 -13.13 -27.04
CA ALA A 149 20.71 -12.82 -26.88
C ALA A 149 20.46 -11.40 -27.38
N ALA A 150 19.54 -11.26 -28.34
CA ALA A 150 19.07 -9.96 -28.82
C ALA A 150 18.78 -9.05 -27.62
N PRO A 151 19.16 -7.76 -27.68
CA PRO A 151 19.05 -6.86 -26.54
C PRO A 151 17.62 -6.88 -26.03
N SER A 152 17.44 -7.43 -24.83
CA SER A 152 16.13 -7.46 -24.17
C SER A 152 15.68 -6.02 -24.02
N LEU A 153 14.64 -5.64 -24.75
CA LEU A 153 14.01 -4.32 -24.65
C LEU A 153 13.40 -4.19 -23.25
N THR A 154 14.22 -3.76 -22.29
CA THR A 154 13.74 -3.38 -20.97
C THR A 154 12.76 -2.23 -21.18
N PRO A 155 11.49 -2.36 -20.78
CA PRO A 155 10.51 -1.32 -21.01
C PRO A 155 10.94 -0.04 -20.30
N SER A 156 11.25 1.00 -21.08
CA SER A 156 11.64 2.31 -20.53
C SER A 156 10.44 3.02 -19.93
N PHE A 157 10.54 3.48 -18.68
CA PHE A 157 9.54 4.31 -18.03
C PHE A 157 9.99 5.79 -18.08
N PRO A 158 9.05 6.76 -18.20
CA PRO A 158 9.40 8.18 -18.21
C PRO A 158 9.73 8.73 -16.81
N TYR A 159 9.82 7.86 -15.79
CA TYR A 159 10.08 8.19 -14.39
C TYR A 159 10.92 7.08 -13.74
N PRO A 160 11.58 7.36 -12.60
CA PRO A 160 12.32 6.36 -11.84
C PRO A 160 11.40 5.24 -11.36
N VAL A 161 11.84 3.98 -11.51
CA VAL A 161 11.10 2.80 -11.09
C VAL A 161 12.02 1.76 -10.43
N ASP A 162 11.52 1.08 -9.41
CA ASP A 162 12.15 -0.14 -8.89
C ASP A 162 11.56 -1.39 -9.57
N SER A 163 12.45 -2.17 -10.20
CA SER A 163 12.16 -3.49 -10.77
C SER A 163 11.39 -4.43 -9.82
N SER A 164 11.59 -4.28 -8.51
CA SER A 164 10.99 -5.11 -7.48
C SER A 164 9.50 -4.86 -7.29
N ASP A 165 9.02 -3.65 -7.59
CA ASP A 165 7.62 -3.23 -7.43
C ASP A 165 6.73 -3.54 -8.65
N HIS A 166 7.32 -3.87 -9.81
CA HIS A 166 6.55 -4.18 -11.01
C HIS A 166 5.88 -5.56 -10.89
N CYS A 167 4.66 -5.53 -10.39
CA CYS A 167 3.82 -6.69 -10.18
C CYS A 167 2.37 -6.35 -10.55
N GLU A 168 1.77 -7.16 -11.40
CA GLU A 168 0.37 -7.02 -11.76
C GLU A 168 -0.52 -7.49 -10.61
N THR A 169 -1.59 -6.74 -10.37
CA THR A 169 -2.65 -7.13 -9.44
C THR A 169 -3.42 -8.31 -10.04
N PRO A 170 -3.58 -9.43 -9.31
CA PRO A 170 -4.27 -10.59 -9.85
C PRO A 170 -5.77 -10.34 -10.00
N GLN A 171 -6.37 -10.93 -11.03
CA GLN A 171 -7.80 -10.82 -11.35
C GLN A 171 -8.73 -10.98 -10.13
N ILE A 172 -8.49 -12.02 -9.32
CA ILE A 172 -9.27 -12.32 -8.11
C ILE A 172 -9.33 -11.15 -7.11
N ALA A 173 -8.30 -10.29 -7.07
CA ALA A 173 -8.32 -9.13 -6.19
C ALA A 173 -9.38 -8.11 -6.61
N TYR A 174 -9.60 -7.93 -7.91
CA TYR A 174 -10.67 -7.07 -8.43
C TYR A 174 -12.05 -7.69 -8.24
N GLU A 175 -12.18 -9.01 -8.41
CA GLU A 175 -13.43 -9.73 -8.12
C GLU A 175 -13.89 -9.56 -6.67
N HIS A 176 -12.95 -9.53 -5.72
CA HIS A 176 -13.23 -9.32 -4.30
C HIS A 176 -13.82 -7.94 -3.96
N ILE A 177 -13.57 -6.91 -4.79
CA ILE A 177 -14.16 -5.58 -4.61
C ILE A 177 -15.33 -5.32 -5.56
N LYS A 178 -15.62 -6.24 -6.48
CA LYS A 178 -16.72 -6.11 -7.44
C LYS A 178 -18.06 -5.77 -6.78
N PRO A 179 -18.49 -6.39 -5.66
CA PRO A 179 -19.76 -6.01 -5.02
C PRO A 179 -19.82 -4.53 -4.61
N LEU A 180 -18.68 -3.96 -4.20
CA LEU A 180 -18.59 -2.53 -3.86
C LEU A 180 -18.70 -1.65 -5.11
N LEU A 181 -18.09 -2.07 -6.21
CA LEU A 181 -18.16 -1.37 -7.50
C LEU A 181 -19.55 -1.47 -8.12
N ASP A 182 -20.25 -2.60 -7.98
CA ASP A 182 -21.63 -2.78 -8.43
C ASP A 182 -22.56 -1.80 -7.69
N HIS A 183 -22.40 -1.67 -6.37
CA HIS A 183 -23.14 -0.68 -5.57
C HIS A 183 -22.85 0.75 -6.01
N LEU A 184 -21.60 1.11 -6.27
CA LEU A 184 -21.25 2.45 -6.74
C LEU A 184 -21.82 2.74 -8.13
N SER A 185 -21.74 1.76 -9.03
CA SER A 185 -22.27 1.86 -10.38
C SER A 185 -23.79 2.05 -10.37
N SER A 186 -24.52 1.45 -9.43
CA SER A 186 -25.97 1.65 -9.32
C SER A 186 -26.35 3.05 -8.82
N LYS A 187 -25.40 3.82 -8.27
CA LYS A 187 -25.61 5.22 -7.86
C LYS A 187 -25.28 6.21 -8.96
N SER A 188 -24.60 5.78 -10.02
CA SER A 188 -24.26 6.62 -11.16
C SER A 188 -25.24 6.38 -12.29
N SER A 189 -25.68 7.46 -12.95
CA SER A 189 -26.44 7.37 -14.20
C SER A 189 -25.54 7.07 -15.40
N THR A 190 -24.22 7.22 -15.24
CA THR A 190 -23.21 6.99 -16.26
C THR A 190 -22.34 5.79 -15.88
N SER A 191 -21.60 5.27 -16.87
CA SER A 191 -20.60 4.24 -16.64
C SER A 191 -19.52 4.71 -15.66
N LEU A 192 -19.26 3.90 -14.62
CA LEU A 192 -18.30 4.21 -13.56
C LEU A 192 -16.88 4.43 -14.13
N LYS A 193 -16.31 5.62 -13.88
CA LYS A 193 -14.94 5.99 -14.27
C LYS A 193 -13.96 5.62 -13.16
N ILE A 194 -12.95 4.82 -13.48
CA ILE A 194 -11.93 4.34 -12.54
C ILE A 194 -10.58 4.99 -12.85
N TYR A 195 -9.86 5.44 -11.83
CA TYR A 195 -8.46 5.88 -11.96
C TYR A 195 -7.51 4.96 -11.18
N ASP A 196 -6.49 4.46 -11.88
CA ASP A 196 -5.33 3.79 -11.27
C ASP A 196 -4.05 4.58 -11.61
N PRO A 197 -3.51 5.36 -10.66
CA PRO A 197 -2.34 6.21 -10.90
C PRO A 197 -1.05 5.44 -11.13
N TYR A 198 -0.93 4.20 -10.65
CA TYR A 198 0.32 3.46 -10.70
C TYR A 198 0.33 2.48 -11.87
N PHE A 199 1.18 2.75 -12.86
CA PHE A 199 1.26 1.95 -14.08
C PHE A 199 2.34 0.86 -13.99
N CYS A 200 1.95 -0.39 -14.23
CA CYS A 200 2.86 -1.52 -14.41
C CYS A 200 3.01 -1.86 -15.90
N SER A 201 2.20 -2.79 -16.42
CA SER A 201 2.06 -3.10 -17.86
C SER A 201 0.68 -2.75 -18.43
N GLY A 202 -0.23 -2.25 -17.57
CA GLY A 202 -1.58 -1.83 -17.97
C GLY A 202 -2.66 -2.91 -17.86
N SER A 203 -2.35 -4.07 -17.26
CA SER A 203 -3.29 -5.22 -17.20
C SER A 203 -4.55 -4.94 -16.38
N VAL A 204 -4.51 -3.94 -15.49
CA VAL A 204 -5.66 -3.46 -14.72
C VAL A 204 -6.85 -3.10 -15.61
N LYS A 205 -6.61 -2.50 -16.80
CA LYS A 205 -7.67 -2.16 -17.74
C LYS A 205 -8.42 -3.39 -18.23
N THR A 206 -7.69 -4.42 -18.65
CA THR A 206 -8.28 -5.69 -19.11
C THR A 206 -8.98 -6.42 -17.96
N SER A 207 -8.36 -6.43 -16.78
CA SER A 207 -8.89 -7.08 -15.58
C SER A 207 -10.23 -6.46 -15.14
N LEU A 208 -10.28 -5.13 -15.01
CA LEU A 208 -11.50 -4.39 -14.67
C LEU A 208 -12.56 -4.48 -15.77
N SER A 209 -12.17 -4.41 -17.04
CA SER A 209 -13.08 -4.58 -18.16
C SER A 209 -13.75 -5.95 -18.14
N SER A 210 -13.02 -7.01 -17.80
CA SER A 210 -13.55 -8.38 -17.75
C SER A 210 -14.64 -8.58 -16.67
N ILE A 211 -14.67 -7.72 -15.64
CA ILE A 211 -15.70 -7.74 -14.59
C ILE A 211 -16.74 -6.61 -14.75
N GLY A 212 -16.78 -5.95 -15.91
CA GLY A 212 -17.82 -4.99 -16.28
C GLY A 212 -17.47 -3.51 -16.12
N TYR A 213 -16.21 -3.15 -15.86
CA TYR A 213 -15.78 -1.75 -15.72
C TYR A 213 -14.70 -1.39 -16.77
N PRO A 214 -15.09 -1.11 -18.03
CA PRO A 214 -14.14 -0.85 -19.11
C PRO A 214 -13.47 0.54 -19.03
N HIS A 215 -14.03 1.49 -18.28
CA HIS A 215 -13.55 2.86 -18.20
C HIS A 215 -12.50 3.04 -17.10
N CYS A 216 -11.29 2.52 -17.34
CA CYS A 216 -10.16 2.67 -16.43
C CYS A 216 -9.06 3.55 -17.04
N HIS A 217 -8.72 4.65 -16.37
CA HIS A 217 -7.54 5.46 -16.66
C HIS A 217 -6.32 4.87 -15.95
N ASN A 218 -5.46 4.20 -16.71
CA ASN A 218 -4.15 3.72 -16.29
C ASN A 218 -3.17 3.92 -17.44
N VAL A 219 -2.34 4.95 -17.35
CA VAL A 219 -1.46 5.42 -18.42
C VAL A 219 -0.03 5.46 -17.89
N LYS A 220 0.95 5.22 -18.77
CA LYS A 220 2.38 5.20 -18.43
C LYS A 220 2.93 6.61 -18.22
N GLU A 221 2.43 7.29 -17.21
CA GLU A 221 2.79 8.66 -16.84
C GLU A 221 3.23 8.74 -15.37
N ASP A 222 3.96 9.80 -15.01
CA ASP A 222 4.30 10.06 -13.62
C ASP A 222 3.10 10.69 -12.92
N CYS A 223 2.39 9.91 -12.11
CA CYS A 223 1.21 10.39 -11.40
C CYS A 223 1.52 11.56 -10.46
N TYR A 224 2.73 11.67 -9.90
CA TYR A 224 3.07 12.77 -9.01
C TYR A 224 3.14 14.09 -9.75
N SER A 225 3.70 14.07 -10.96
CA SER A 225 3.73 15.21 -11.86
C SER A 225 2.32 15.61 -12.31
N VAL A 226 1.46 14.62 -12.59
CA VAL A 226 0.04 14.86 -12.92
C VAL A 226 -0.69 15.53 -11.76
N TRP A 227 -0.50 15.06 -10.52
CA TRP A 227 -1.15 15.64 -9.34
C TRP A 227 -0.65 17.04 -8.98
N SER A 228 0.60 17.40 -9.34
CA SER A 228 1.16 18.73 -9.09
C SER A 228 0.83 19.75 -10.17
N CYS A 229 0.81 19.34 -11.43
CA CYS A 229 0.69 20.25 -12.57
C CYS A 229 -0.75 20.40 -13.07
N SER A 230 -1.60 19.39 -12.83
CA SER A 230 -2.96 19.32 -13.36
C SER A 230 -3.93 18.79 -12.32
N ALA A 231 -5.24 18.88 -12.61
CA ALA A 231 -6.19 18.06 -11.89
C ALA A 231 -5.99 16.60 -12.32
N ALA A 232 -5.99 15.68 -11.36
CA ALA A 232 -5.99 14.25 -11.68
C ALA A 232 -7.16 13.91 -12.62
N PRO A 233 -7.04 12.84 -13.44
CA PRO A 233 -8.09 12.44 -14.36
C PRO A 233 -9.45 12.31 -13.67
N GLU A 234 -10.49 12.82 -14.33
CA GLU A 234 -11.85 12.76 -13.81
C GLU A 234 -12.25 11.29 -13.61
N SER A 235 -12.56 10.94 -12.36
CA SER A 235 -12.89 9.57 -11.95
C SER A 235 -13.88 9.56 -10.80
N ASP A 236 -14.70 8.52 -10.72
CA ASP A 236 -15.66 8.30 -9.63
C ASP A 236 -15.01 7.55 -8.46
N VAL A 237 -14.09 6.63 -8.79
CA VAL A 237 -13.37 5.81 -7.82
C VAL A 237 -11.91 5.67 -8.21
N ILE A 238 -11.05 5.71 -7.19
CA ILE A 238 -9.63 5.42 -7.31
C ILE A 238 -9.40 3.98 -6.88
N ILE A 239 -8.87 3.15 -7.77
CA ILE A 239 -8.54 1.75 -7.47
C ILE A 239 -7.08 1.54 -7.82
N THR A 240 -6.27 1.12 -6.86
CA THR A 240 -4.83 1.02 -7.11
C THR A 240 -4.11 0.02 -6.23
N ASN A 241 -2.96 -0.43 -6.71
CA ASN A 241 -1.97 -1.23 -6.00
C ASN A 241 -0.61 -0.52 -6.14
N PRO A 242 -0.29 0.43 -5.24
CA PRO A 242 0.90 1.26 -5.41
C PRO A 242 2.18 0.44 -5.22
N PRO A 243 3.34 0.93 -5.71
CA PRO A 243 4.65 0.45 -5.29
C PRO A 243 4.77 0.46 -3.75
N TYR A 244 5.45 -0.53 -3.19
CA TYR A 244 5.61 -0.64 -1.73
C TYR A 244 6.98 -0.13 -1.25
N SER A 245 7.90 0.15 -2.17
CA SER A 245 9.16 0.82 -1.88
C SER A 245 8.96 2.30 -1.54
N ASP A 246 10.02 2.90 -0.99
CA ASP A 246 10.16 4.33 -0.74
C ASP A 246 8.96 4.95 0.00
N ASP A 247 8.55 6.16 -0.44
CA ASP A 247 7.49 6.96 0.16
C ASP A 247 6.19 6.94 -0.67
N HIS A 248 6.10 6.05 -1.68
CA HIS A 248 4.99 6.00 -2.63
C HIS A 248 3.62 5.88 -1.95
N VAL A 249 3.53 5.03 -0.92
CA VAL A 249 2.28 4.83 -0.16
C VAL A 249 1.94 6.06 0.69
N GLU A 250 2.91 6.73 1.29
CA GLU A 250 2.66 7.97 2.07
C GLU A 250 2.22 9.11 1.17
N LYS A 251 2.87 9.28 0.01
CA LYS A 251 2.46 10.25 -1.03
C LYS A 251 1.04 9.97 -1.52
N LEU A 252 0.71 8.70 -1.79
CA LEU A 252 -0.64 8.30 -2.18
C LEU A 252 -1.67 8.72 -1.13
N PHE A 253 -1.47 8.35 0.15
CA PHE A 253 -2.44 8.72 1.19
C PHE A 253 -2.52 10.22 1.40
N THR A 254 -1.42 10.95 1.29
CA THR A 254 -1.42 12.42 1.38
C THR A 254 -2.31 13.02 0.31
N TRP A 255 -2.22 12.52 -0.92
CA TRP A 255 -3.07 12.94 -2.04
C TRP A 255 -4.53 12.49 -1.86
N LEU A 256 -4.79 11.24 -1.46
CA LEU A 256 -6.14 10.70 -1.23
C LEU A 256 -6.91 11.41 -0.11
N THR A 257 -6.21 11.85 0.95
CA THR A 257 -6.83 12.55 2.09
C THR A 257 -6.77 14.06 1.98
N SER A 258 -6.28 14.60 0.87
CA SER A 258 -6.28 16.04 0.61
C SER A 258 -7.71 16.60 0.52
N SER A 259 -7.85 17.91 0.68
CA SER A 259 -9.14 18.60 0.56
C SER A 259 -9.85 18.37 -0.79
N VAL A 260 -9.07 18.20 -1.86
CA VAL A 260 -9.56 17.94 -3.22
C VAL A 260 -10.16 16.54 -3.36
N ASN A 261 -9.66 15.56 -2.60
CA ASN A 261 -10.06 14.15 -2.70
C ASN A 261 -10.82 13.62 -1.49
N LYS A 262 -11.11 14.45 -0.48
CA LYS A 262 -11.75 14.02 0.79
C LYS A 262 -13.04 13.20 0.60
N ASP A 263 -13.80 13.52 -0.45
CA ASP A 263 -15.09 12.87 -0.77
C ASP A 263 -14.97 11.78 -1.85
N LYS A 264 -13.77 11.57 -2.42
CA LYS A 264 -13.53 10.53 -3.43
C LYS A 264 -13.53 9.15 -2.79
N VAL A 265 -14.17 8.21 -3.47
CA VAL A 265 -14.10 6.79 -3.12
C VAL A 265 -12.72 6.29 -3.52
N TRP A 266 -12.07 5.53 -2.64
CA TRP A 266 -10.83 4.86 -2.98
C TRP A 266 -10.74 3.45 -2.40
N MET A 267 -10.05 2.59 -3.15
CA MET A 267 -9.77 1.20 -2.82
C MET A 267 -8.28 0.94 -3.11
N CYS A 268 -7.47 0.82 -2.06
CA CYS A 268 -6.03 0.62 -2.19
C CYS A 268 -5.65 -0.78 -1.74
N LEU A 269 -5.01 -1.55 -2.61
CA LEU A 269 -4.50 -2.87 -2.31
C LEU A 269 -3.11 -2.75 -1.68
N LEU A 270 -3.00 -3.05 -0.39
CA LEU A 270 -1.77 -2.82 0.37
C LEU A 270 -1.49 -3.98 1.34
N PRO A 271 -0.22 -4.21 1.68
CA PRO A 271 0.18 -5.09 2.77
C PRO A 271 -0.55 -4.76 4.06
N GLN A 272 -0.87 -5.80 4.83
CA GLN A 272 -1.61 -5.66 6.06
C GLN A 272 -0.88 -4.77 7.07
N PHE A 273 0.43 -4.60 7.03
CA PHE A 273 1.13 -3.79 8.04
C PHE A 273 0.96 -2.27 7.86
N PHE A 274 0.56 -1.78 6.69
CA PHE A 274 0.46 -0.34 6.41
C PHE A 274 -0.49 0.42 7.34
N HIS A 275 -1.57 -0.20 7.83
CA HIS A 275 -2.48 0.43 8.81
C HIS A 275 -1.80 0.79 10.15
N LYS A 276 -0.59 0.28 10.40
CA LYS A 276 0.19 0.55 11.61
C LYS A 276 1.17 1.70 11.46
N HIS A 277 1.46 2.14 10.24
CA HIS A 277 2.36 3.26 9.99
C HIS A 277 1.77 4.55 10.60
N GLU A 278 2.64 5.45 11.05
CA GLU A 278 2.23 6.69 11.69
C GLU A 278 1.54 7.64 10.71
N TYR A 279 2.08 7.80 9.50
CA TYR A 279 1.45 8.61 8.46
C TYR A 279 0.04 8.13 8.15
N TYR A 280 -0.18 6.81 8.06
CA TYR A 280 -1.51 6.27 7.79
C TYR A 280 -2.47 6.62 8.93
N LYS A 281 -2.05 6.45 10.19
CA LYS A 281 -2.88 6.82 11.35
C LYS A 281 -3.23 8.30 11.36
N ARG A 282 -2.26 9.16 11.04
CA ARG A 282 -2.40 10.62 11.00
C ARG A 282 -3.37 11.04 9.89
N LEU A 283 -3.10 10.62 8.66
CA LEU A 283 -3.86 10.99 7.46
C LEU A 283 -5.28 10.41 7.47
N THR A 284 -5.49 9.24 8.06
CA THR A 284 -6.82 8.62 8.20
C THR A 284 -7.41 8.79 9.60
N SER A 285 -7.09 9.88 10.32
CA SER A 285 -7.62 10.10 11.67
C SER A 285 -9.06 10.65 11.64
N SER A 286 -9.37 11.48 10.65
CA SER A 286 -10.69 12.10 10.42
C SER A 286 -11.63 11.22 9.60
N ILE A 287 -11.08 10.31 8.80
CA ILE A 287 -11.83 9.35 8.00
C ILE A 287 -11.70 7.96 8.62
N HIS A 288 -12.73 7.12 8.47
CA HIS A 288 -12.75 5.77 9.02
C HIS A 288 -12.76 4.74 7.90
N PRO A 289 -11.61 4.43 7.27
CA PRO A 289 -11.53 3.35 6.30
C PRO A 289 -11.90 2.00 6.91
N PHE A 290 -12.46 1.12 6.10
CA PHE A 290 -12.66 -0.29 6.43
C PHE A 290 -11.78 -1.16 5.53
N TYR A 291 -11.75 -2.46 5.81
CA TYR A 291 -10.83 -3.39 5.16
C TYR A 291 -11.55 -4.59 4.60
N ILE A 292 -11.19 -5.00 3.38
CA ILE A 292 -11.57 -6.29 2.77
C ILE A 292 -10.35 -7.20 2.78
N VAL A 293 -10.41 -8.24 3.61
CA VAL A 293 -9.29 -9.15 3.89
C VAL A 293 -9.55 -10.46 3.14
N PRO A 294 -8.70 -10.85 2.18
CA PRO A 294 -8.91 -12.11 1.48
C PRO A 294 -8.56 -13.30 2.38
N LYS A 295 -9.35 -14.37 2.31
CA LYS A 295 -9.08 -15.62 3.05
C LYS A 295 -7.84 -16.33 2.52
N LYS A 296 -7.54 -16.16 1.24
CA LYS A 296 -6.33 -16.66 0.56
C LYS A 296 -5.43 -15.49 0.18
N ARG A 297 -4.11 -15.68 0.25
CA ARG A 297 -3.15 -14.64 -0.16
C ARG A 297 -3.24 -14.40 -1.68
N TYR A 298 -3.17 -13.14 -2.09
CA TYR A 298 -2.99 -12.80 -3.49
C TYR A 298 -1.61 -13.22 -3.98
N ILE A 299 -1.57 -13.72 -5.22
CA ILE A 299 -0.36 -14.12 -5.95
C ILE A 299 -0.11 -13.06 -6.99
N TYR A 300 0.95 -12.28 -6.80
CA TYR A 300 1.35 -11.22 -7.71
C TYR A 300 2.33 -11.78 -8.74
N LEU A 301 2.06 -11.49 -10.01
CA LEU A 301 2.91 -11.94 -11.10
C LEU A 301 3.68 -10.74 -11.66
N PRO A 302 5.02 -10.78 -11.69
CA PRO A 302 5.78 -9.79 -12.42
C PRO A 302 5.47 -9.93 -13.92
N PRO A 303 5.47 -8.83 -14.70
CA PRO A 303 5.34 -8.94 -16.15
C PRO A 303 6.50 -9.75 -16.74
N SER A 304 6.26 -10.34 -17.92
CA SER A 304 7.29 -11.12 -18.61
C SER A 304 8.54 -10.27 -18.86
N GLY A 305 9.72 -10.77 -18.51
CA GLY A 305 11.00 -10.09 -18.72
C GLY A 305 11.42 -9.05 -17.68
N PHE A 306 10.61 -8.77 -16.65
CA PHE A 306 10.97 -7.74 -15.64
C PHE A 306 11.91 -8.21 -14.53
N ARG A 307 12.01 -9.52 -14.28
CA ARG A 307 12.88 -10.06 -13.23
C ARG A 307 13.87 -11.03 -13.81
N GLU A 308 15.15 -10.82 -13.49
CA GLU A 308 16.21 -11.78 -13.80
C GLU A 308 15.86 -13.15 -13.22
N LYS A 309 16.08 -14.21 -14.01
CA LYS A 309 15.84 -15.58 -13.58
C LYS A 309 16.90 -15.98 -12.54
N LYS A 310 16.66 -15.70 -11.25
CA LYS A 310 17.48 -16.25 -10.17
C LYS A 310 17.33 -17.79 -10.10
N LYS A 311 18.42 -18.49 -9.80
CA LYS A 311 18.51 -19.97 -9.74
C LYS A 311 17.61 -20.60 -8.67
N SER A 312 17.16 -19.85 -7.65
CA SER A 312 16.19 -20.31 -6.66
C SER A 312 14.77 -19.83 -7.00
N ASP A 313 13.98 -20.73 -7.60
CA ASP A 313 12.63 -20.45 -8.13
C ASP A 313 11.54 -20.35 -7.05
N THR A 314 11.88 -20.65 -5.79
CA THR A 314 10.94 -20.84 -4.68
C THR A 314 10.32 -19.54 -4.16
N HIS A 315 10.93 -18.37 -4.43
CA HIS A 315 10.43 -17.06 -3.96
C HIS A 315 9.73 -16.22 -5.04
N LYS A 316 9.52 -16.75 -6.26
CA LYS A 316 9.11 -15.92 -7.41
C LYS A 316 7.61 -15.62 -7.52
N LYS A 317 6.74 -16.27 -6.74
CA LYS A 317 5.29 -16.29 -7.01
C LYS A 317 4.40 -15.52 -6.04
N SER A 318 4.91 -14.92 -4.96
CA SER A 318 4.03 -14.18 -4.05
C SER A 318 4.78 -13.07 -3.34
N SER A 319 4.12 -11.91 -3.20
CA SER A 319 4.52 -10.91 -2.21
C SER A 319 4.72 -11.60 -0.85
N PRO A 320 5.80 -11.28 -0.12
CA PRO A 320 6.04 -11.88 1.20
C PRO A 320 4.89 -11.54 2.19
N PHE A 321 4.10 -10.51 1.88
CA PHE A 321 3.07 -9.99 2.76
C PHE A 321 1.67 -10.42 2.36
N VAL A 322 0.79 -10.51 3.36
CA VAL A 322 -0.65 -10.63 3.12
C VAL A 322 -1.17 -9.24 2.78
N SER A 323 -1.63 -9.04 1.56
CA SER A 323 -2.30 -7.80 1.14
C SER A 323 -3.80 -7.86 1.40
N MET A 324 -4.40 -6.70 1.59
CA MET A 324 -5.84 -6.50 1.77
C MET A 324 -6.26 -5.17 1.15
N TRP A 325 -7.53 -5.01 0.84
CA TRP A 325 -8.04 -3.72 0.36
C TRP A 325 -8.30 -2.80 1.55
N TYR A 326 -7.78 -1.58 1.45
CA TYR A 326 -8.09 -0.45 2.30
C TYR A 326 -9.13 0.36 1.56
N VAL A 327 -10.31 0.56 2.16
CA VAL A 327 -11.47 1.14 1.48
C VAL A 327 -11.99 2.34 2.23
N TRP A 328 -12.20 3.43 1.52
CA TRP A 328 -12.96 4.59 1.96
C TRP A 328 -14.06 4.88 0.95
N GLY A 329 -15.30 4.95 1.44
CA GLY A 329 -16.44 5.19 0.55
C GLY A 329 -16.77 6.65 0.29
N GLY A 330 -15.92 7.61 0.72
CA GLY A 330 -16.27 9.03 0.64
C GLY A 330 -17.62 9.29 1.31
N ARG A 331 -18.51 10.02 0.61
CA ARG A 331 -19.90 10.23 1.06
C ARG A 331 -20.74 8.95 1.20
N TRP A 332 -20.35 7.86 0.54
CA TRP A 332 -21.04 6.57 0.54
C TRP A 332 -20.45 5.57 1.55
N ASN A 333 -19.56 6.01 2.45
CA ASN A 333 -18.81 5.11 3.32
C ASN A 333 -19.69 4.19 4.17
N GLU A 334 -20.76 4.71 4.77
CA GLU A 334 -21.69 3.89 5.57
C GLU A 334 -22.46 2.88 4.72
N GLU A 335 -22.83 3.24 3.48
CA GLU A 335 -23.48 2.30 2.58
C GLU A 335 -22.52 1.17 2.17
N LEU A 336 -21.32 1.51 1.69
CA LEU A 336 -20.32 0.52 1.28
C LEU A 336 -19.89 -0.40 2.42
N ARG A 337 -19.89 0.09 3.66
CA ARG A 337 -19.63 -0.72 4.86
C ARG A 337 -20.66 -1.83 5.08
N ASN A 338 -21.85 -1.70 4.51
CA ASN A 338 -22.97 -2.64 4.65
C ASN A 338 -23.14 -3.59 3.46
N VAL A 339 -22.47 -3.34 2.33
CA VAL A 339 -22.76 -3.94 1.01
C VAL A 339 -22.79 -5.48 0.87
N GLU A 340 -22.60 -6.36 1.84
CA GLU A 340 -22.38 -7.81 1.54
C GLU A 340 -21.21 -8.07 0.56
N ILE A 341 -20.34 -8.99 0.95
CA ILE A 341 -19.14 -9.32 0.18
C ILE A 341 -19.08 -10.84 0.07
N GLY A 342 -18.46 -11.33 -1.00
CA GLY A 342 -18.37 -12.75 -1.26
C GLY A 342 -17.69 -13.53 -0.14
N GLU A 343 -17.95 -14.85 -0.08
CA GLU A 343 -17.45 -15.72 0.98
C GLU A 343 -15.92 -15.85 1.00
N GLU A 344 -15.21 -15.53 -0.08
CA GLU A 344 -13.73 -15.64 -0.14
C GLU A 344 -13.01 -14.51 0.60
N VAL A 345 -13.74 -13.51 1.11
CA VAL A 345 -13.20 -12.37 1.85
C VAL A 345 -13.87 -12.20 3.21
N GLU A 346 -13.20 -11.48 4.10
CA GLU A 346 -13.72 -11.04 5.39
C GLU A 346 -13.69 -9.51 5.47
N ARG A 347 -14.66 -8.90 6.16
CA ARG A 347 -14.70 -7.46 6.41
C ARG A 347 -14.14 -7.16 7.79
N ALA A 348 -13.30 -6.13 7.89
CA ALA A 348 -12.95 -5.50 9.16
C ALA A 348 -13.28 -4.01 9.13
N TRP A 349 -14.11 -3.55 10.06
CA TRP A 349 -14.55 -2.14 10.10
C TRP A 349 -13.52 -1.19 10.70
N SER A 350 -12.48 -1.73 11.33
CA SER A 350 -11.48 -0.95 12.04
C SER A 350 -10.20 -1.75 12.26
N LYS A 351 -9.17 -1.06 12.76
CA LYS A 351 -7.90 -1.65 13.20
C LYS A 351 -8.09 -2.70 14.30
N SER A 352 -9.09 -2.54 15.18
CA SER A 352 -9.41 -3.57 16.17
C SER A 352 -10.06 -4.78 15.52
N GLY A 353 -10.95 -4.59 14.55
CA GLY A 353 -11.57 -5.68 13.78
C GLY A 353 -10.53 -6.57 13.09
N LEU A 354 -9.47 -6.00 12.51
CA LEU A 354 -8.36 -6.76 11.92
C LEU A 354 -7.68 -7.69 12.94
N ARG A 355 -7.56 -7.28 14.20
CA ARG A 355 -6.97 -8.12 15.27
C ARG A 355 -7.89 -9.28 15.62
N ASP A 356 -9.19 -9.09 15.56
CA ASP A 356 -10.18 -10.10 15.91
C ASP A 356 -10.33 -11.16 14.82
N LEU A 357 -10.27 -10.79 13.53
CA LEU A 357 -10.21 -11.75 12.42
C LEU A 357 -9.02 -12.71 12.59
N ARG A 358 -7.85 -12.18 12.96
CA ARG A 358 -6.65 -12.99 13.23
C ARG A 358 -6.82 -13.99 14.39
N ARG A 359 -7.69 -13.70 15.36
CA ARG A 359 -7.96 -14.58 16.51
C ARG A 359 -8.91 -15.71 16.15
N LYS A 360 -9.95 -15.44 15.34
CA LYS A 360 -10.94 -16.44 14.91
C LYS A 360 -10.31 -17.64 14.22
N GLY A 361 -9.27 -17.42 13.40
CA GLY A 361 -8.57 -18.50 12.70
C GLY A 361 -7.80 -19.49 13.59
N LYS A 362 -7.42 -19.11 14.83
CA LYS A 362 -6.58 -19.94 15.72
C LYS A 362 -7.38 -20.90 16.63
N GLY A 363 -8.69 -20.71 16.76
CA GLY A 363 -9.51 -21.45 17.73
C GLY A 363 -10.08 -22.79 17.24
N LYS A 364 -10.16 -23.03 15.92
CA LYS A 364 -10.88 -24.19 15.35
C LYS A 364 -10.09 -25.52 15.34
N GLY A 365 -8.87 -25.56 15.89
CA GLY A 365 -7.95 -26.69 15.72
C GLY A 365 -7.58 -27.52 16.95
N LYS A 366 -8.17 -27.31 18.14
CA LYS A 366 -7.73 -27.98 19.39
C LYS A 366 -8.80 -28.81 20.11
N GLY A 367 -9.82 -29.28 19.41
CA GLY A 367 -10.86 -30.14 20.00
C GLY A 367 -11.21 -31.30 19.09
N LYS A 368 -10.30 -32.28 18.95
CA LYS A 368 -10.60 -33.66 18.57
C LYS A 368 -9.57 -34.59 19.20
#